data_AF-A0A0L1KSX9-F1
#
_entry.id   AF-A0A0L1KSX9-F1
#
_cell.length_a   1.000
_cell.length_b   1.000
_cell.length_c   1.000
_cell.angle_alpha   90.00
_cell.angle_beta   90.00
_cell.angle_gamma   90.00
#
_symmetry.space_group_name_H-M   'P 1'
#
loop_
_entity.id
_entity.type
_entity.pdbx_description
1 polymer ?
#
loop_
_entity_poly.entity_id
_entity_poly.type
_entity_poly.pdbx_seq_one_letter_code
_entity_poly.pdbx_strand_id
1 'polypeptide(L)'
;MKCNVVHRVMWKGGMRHWGTKSQSLTPVVYEYRKPHLRGKPGYYSLKSFYTTGCYPSGLEVPYRLNDFHKSYLSSYLPEELEEWLQEVRPSAIEAAHHSLKVLMEELSNFTLGQPTRWRPKPMLTHLDRISQPLEDVINAFVDENIHREKSRFYPFVQKKTEQCGRVKLPNVLTRHLLNNHFSELTEVVEVLGEAWSAIGSTPHQRSLSKIRHVQNLFDTKSEIPQSSLSTSQVTQLADAFSPQLPQQVLAQTNMASLSPVHHLEKDILSSPSNDITYEDELLLMHLHNLVARAARETQEYDVGISVSQVSLFSLAHDDIRAAKAHGDLASLWLDKGDYDTAIIHAQRAVILGEYGSHTENTPDEMNSPETLKLALLEHKSDKFTKDSVVSRGYVLWSSALAQQDHLDDALSIAVRGYESQPTSQSVRENLRKLQRFSCGRITTPLSRRSICGNNAEKNRHGVDSVPFRLVHHSIVNRSNGYQWIFWNHPMDLKYKYDPRGF
;
A
#
# COMPACT_ATOMS: atom_id res chain seq x y z
N MET A 1 58.78 -12.11 -62.74
CA MET A 1 58.35 -11.52 -61.45
C MET A 1 56.89 -11.89 -61.22
N LYS A 2 56.61 -12.80 -60.28
CA LYS A 2 55.22 -13.15 -59.90
C LYS A 2 54.81 -12.21 -58.76
N CYS A 3 53.95 -11.23 -59.07
CA CYS A 3 53.27 -10.46 -58.03
C CYS A 3 52.37 -11.42 -57.26
N ASN A 4 52.81 -11.86 -56.09
CA ASN A 4 51.94 -12.54 -55.13
C ASN A 4 50.90 -11.52 -54.69
N VAL A 5 49.68 -11.66 -55.22
CA VAL A 5 48.49 -10.91 -54.82
C VAL A 5 48.10 -11.36 -53.41
N VAL A 6 48.89 -10.94 -52.43
CA VAL A 6 48.48 -10.93 -51.04
C VAL A 6 47.58 -9.71 -50.91
N HIS A 7 46.28 -9.95 -50.74
CA HIS A 7 45.24 -9.06 -50.18
C HIS A 7 43.91 -9.30 -50.90
N ARG A 8 43.29 -10.45 -50.60
CA ARG A 8 41.83 -10.56 -50.70
C ARG A 8 41.26 -10.08 -49.37
N VAL A 9 40.28 -9.19 -49.45
CA VAL A 9 39.37 -8.73 -48.38
C VAL A 9 39.77 -7.41 -47.66
N MET A 10 38.77 -6.53 -47.51
CA MET A 10 38.81 -5.18 -46.95
C MET A 10 39.40 -5.11 -45.53
N TRP A 11 40.18 -4.07 -45.25
CA TRP A 11 40.85 -3.82 -43.97
C TRP A 11 39.98 -3.13 -42.91
N LYS A 12 38.72 -3.53 -42.75
CA LYS A 12 37.87 -2.97 -41.68
C LYS A 12 37.99 -3.80 -40.40
N GLY A 13 38.17 -3.11 -39.27
CA GLY A 13 38.07 -3.71 -37.93
C GLY A 13 36.74 -4.45 -37.78
N GLY A 14 36.76 -5.66 -37.21
CA GLY A 14 35.59 -6.53 -37.08
C GLY A 14 35.50 -7.69 -38.08
N MET A 15 36.43 -7.81 -39.04
CA MET A 15 36.52 -9.02 -39.86
C MET A 15 37.10 -10.21 -39.09
N ARG A 16 36.38 -11.32 -39.07
CA ARG A 16 36.72 -12.59 -38.39
C ARG A 16 37.68 -13.47 -39.21
N HIS A 17 38.63 -12.89 -39.94
CA HIS A 17 39.69 -13.66 -40.59
C HIS A 17 40.97 -13.56 -39.76
N TRP A 18 41.31 -14.68 -39.12
CA TRP A 18 42.44 -14.80 -38.18
C TRP A 18 43.78 -15.01 -38.90
N GLY A 19 43.78 -15.38 -40.19
CA GLY A 19 44.98 -15.89 -40.87
C GLY A 19 45.90 -14.87 -41.56
N THR A 20 45.55 -13.59 -41.65
CA THR A 20 46.27 -12.65 -42.54
C THR A 20 46.53 -11.24 -41.99
N LYS A 21 46.20 -10.98 -40.72
CA LYS A 21 46.51 -9.68 -40.10
C LYS A 21 47.92 -9.70 -39.53
N SER A 22 48.90 -9.27 -40.31
CA SER A 22 50.25 -9.01 -39.81
C SER A 22 50.33 -7.60 -39.25
N GLN A 23 50.95 -7.41 -38.09
CA GLN A 23 51.25 -6.08 -37.54
C GLN A 23 52.11 -5.24 -38.49
N SER A 24 52.98 -5.89 -39.28
CA SER A 24 53.84 -5.19 -40.25
C SER A 24 53.08 -4.69 -41.49
N LEU A 25 51.96 -5.32 -41.85
CA LEU A 25 51.17 -4.96 -43.03
C LEU A 25 50.02 -4.02 -42.67
N THR A 26 49.45 -4.20 -41.48
CA THR A 26 48.39 -3.35 -40.95
C THR A 26 48.56 -3.17 -39.45
N PRO A 27 49.24 -2.11 -39.00
CA PRO A 27 49.23 -1.74 -37.60
C PRO A 27 47.79 -1.39 -37.21
N VAL A 28 47.26 -2.08 -36.19
CA VAL A 28 45.94 -1.81 -35.62
C VAL A 28 46.15 -1.34 -34.20
N VAL A 29 45.46 -0.27 -33.81
CA VAL A 29 45.42 0.19 -32.42
C VAL A 29 44.84 -0.91 -31.54
N TYR A 30 45.37 -1.10 -30.34
CA TYR A 30 44.84 -2.10 -29.42
C TYR A 30 43.40 -1.74 -29.02
N GLU A 31 42.45 -2.58 -29.42
CA GLU A 31 41.03 -2.38 -29.21
C GLU A 31 40.47 -3.59 -28.47
N TYR A 32 40.37 -3.47 -27.13
CA TYR A 32 39.92 -4.58 -26.28
C TYR A 32 38.54 -5.11 -26.70
N ARG A 33 37.60 -4.21 -26.96
CA ARG A 33 36.25 -4.56 -27.44
C ARG A 33 35.60 -3.37 -28.14
N LYS A 34 35.12 -3.60 -29.35
CA LYS A 34 34.34 -2.62 -30.13
C LYS A 34 32.89 -3.04 -30.32
N PRO A 35 31.96 -2.07 -30.40
CA PRO A 35 30.58 -2.36 -30.81
C PRO A 35 30.56 -2.94 -32.23
N HIS A 36 29.56 -3.79 -32.50
CA HIS A 36 29.44 -4.45 -33.79
C HIS A 36 29.04 -3.44 -34.89
N LEU A 37 29.64 -3.54 -36.08
CA LEU A 37 29.42 -2.62 -37.21
C LEU A 37 27.99 -2.58 -37.78
N ARG A 38 27.07 -3.45 -37.37
CA ARG A 38 25.75 -3.65 -38.01
C ARG A 38 24.58 -3.57 -37.04
N GLY A 39 24.65 -2.73 -36.01
CA GLY A 39 23.47 -2.48 -35.19
C GLY A 39 23.76 -1.91 -33.82
N LYS A 40 22.78 -2.12 -32.95
CA LYS A 40 22.83 -1.68 -31.55
C LYS A 40 24.03 -2.33 -30.83
N PRO A 41 24.71 -1.61 -29.93
CA PRO A 41 25.80 -2.16 -29.14
C PRO A 41 25.36 -3.42 -28.39
N GLY A 42 26.20 -4.45 -28.34
CA GLY A 42 25.89 -5.68 -27.61
C GLY A 42 25.89 -5.49 -26.09
N TYR A 43 25.27 -6.41 -25.35
CA TYR A 43 25.10 -6.33 -23.89
C TYR A 43 26.38 -5.96 -23.13
N TYR A 44 27.52 -6.57 -23.46
CA TYR A 44 28.77 -6.28 -22.75
C TYR A 44 29.37 -4.89 -23.05
N SER A 45 29.16 -4.38 -24.26
CA SER A 45 29.56 -3.02 -24.60
C SER A 45 28.65 -2.02 -23.88
N LEU A 46 27.34 -2.30 -23.81
CA LEU A 46 26.41 -1.51 -23.00
C LEU A 46 26.71 -1.59 -21.50
N LYS A 47 27.04 -2.77 -20.96
CA LYS A 47 27.46 -2.91 -19.55
C LYS A 47 28.61 -1.98 -19.25
N SER A 48 29.66 -2.02 -20.07
CA SER A 48 30.82 -1.12 -19.92
C SER A 48 30.38 0.35 -20.03
N PHE A 49 29.61 0.70 -21.05
CA PHE A 49 29.10 2.05 -21.24
C PHE A 49 28.35 2.56 -20.00
N TYR A 50 27.44 1.77 -19.41
CA TYR A 50 26.69 2.16 -18.22
C TYR A 50 27.55 2.19 -16.94
N THR A 51 28.57 1.34 -16.81
CA THR A 51 29.44 1.31 -15.62
C THR A 51 30.60 2.31 -15.66
N THR A 52 31.23 2.53 -16.82
CA THR A 52 32.43 3.38 -16.98
C THR A 52 32.16 4.69 -17.70
N GLY A 53 30.95 4.90 -18.22
CA GLY A 53 30.58 6.12 -18.95
C GLY A 53 30.88 6.09 -20.46
N CYS A 54 31.75 5.17 -20.91
CA CYS A 54 32.18 5.04 -22.31
C CYS A 54 32.42 3.58 -22.70
N TYR A 55 32.69 3.32 -23.99
CA TYR A 55 33.06 1.99 -24.44
C TYR A 55 34.50 1.65 -24.02
N PRO A 56 34.82 0.37 -23.78
CA PRO A 56 36.10 -0.04 -23.21
C PRO A 56 37.30 0.17 -24.15
N SER A 57 37.07 0.52 -25.43
CA SER A 57 38.16 0.88 -26.33
C SER A 57 38.70 2.28 -26.05
N GLY A 58 37.91 3.16 -25.41
CA GLY A 58 38.28 4.56 -25.14
C GLY A 58 38.34 5.45 -26.38
N LEU A 59 38.20 4.88 -27.59
CA LEU A 59 38.26 5.63 -28.85
C LEU A 59 36.91 6.25 -29.22
N GLU A 60 35.81 5.71 -28.71
CA GLU A 60 34.48 6.23 -28.96
C GLU A 60 34.14 7.41 -28.03
N VAL A 61 33.66 8.52 -28.62
CA VAL A 61 33.11 9.64 -27.87
C VAL A 61 31.73 9.25 -27.31
N PRO A 62 31.49 9.35 -25.99
CA PRO A 62 30.19 9.00 -25.42
C PRO A 62 29.12 9.99 -25.88
N TYR A 63 28.09 9.49 -26.55
CA TYR A 63 26.97 10.30 -27.02
C TYR A 63 25.67 9.85 -26.33
N ARG A 64 25.27 10.58 -25.29
CA ARG A 64 24.09 10.29 -24.45
C ARG A 64 22.96 11.32 -24.61
N LEU A 65 22.95 12.09 -25.70
CA LEU A 65 21.99 13.18 -25.87
C LEU A 65 20.52 12.68 -25.80
N ASN A 66 20.24 11.51 -26.35
CA ASN A 66 18.90 10.90 -26.27
C ASN A 66 18.50 10.51 -24.85
N ASP A 67 19.43 9.95 -24.06
CA ASP A 67 19.16 9.59 -22.66
C ASP A 67 18.97 10.86 -21.82
N PHE A 68 19.76 11.90 -22.08
CA PHE A 68 19.61 13.22 -21.48
C PHE A 68 18.24 13.84 -21.82
N HIS A 69 17.83 13.82 -23.10
CA HIS A 69 16.50 14.32 -23.50
C HIS A 69 15.36 13.51 -22.87
N LYS A 70 15.51 12.19 -22.77
CA LYS A 70 14.45 11.30 -22.26
C LYS A 70 14.31 11.27 -20.74
N SER A 71 15.38 11.58 -20.01
CA SER A 71 15.35 11.58 -18.54
C SER A 71 15.32 13.02 -18.07
N TYR A 72 16.46 13.70 -18.15
CA TYR A 72 16.67 15.04 -17.64
C TYR A 72 15.69 16.06 -18.22
N LEU A 73 15.57 16.20 -19.55
CA LEU A 73 14.66 17.20 -20.11
C LEU A 73 13.18 16.88 -19.85
N SER A 74 12.81 15.61 -19.73
CA SER A 74 11.43 15.21 -19.42
C SER A 74 11.06 15.41 -17.94
N SER A 75 12.04 15.32 -17.04
CA SER A 75 11.84 15.54 -15.61
C SER A 75 12.14 16.97 -15.18
N TYR A 76 12.79 17.76 -16.03
CA TYR A 76 13.12 19.14 -15.72
C TYR A 76 11.84 19.99 -15.76
N LEU A 77 11.48 20.51 -14.59
CA LEU A 77 10.37 21.40 -14.39
C LEU A 77 10.92 22.64 -13.67
N PRO A 78 10.74 23.87 -14.21
CA PRO A 78 11.08 25.09 -13.48
C PRO A 78 10.35 25.13 -12.14
N GLU A 79 11.01 25.64 -11.10
CA GLU A 79 10.48 25.68 -9.72
C GLU A 79 9.14 26.42 -9.66
N GLU A 80 9.02 27.54 -10.38
CA GLU A 80 7.78 28.32 -10.43
C GLU A 80 6.62 27.55 -11.06
N LEU A 81 6.92 26.69 -12.04
CA LEU A 81 5.93 25.82 -12.68
C LEU A 81 5.60 24.61 -11.79
N GLU A 82 6.54 24.13 -10.98
CA GLU A 82 6.29 23.06 -10.01
C GLU A 82 5.31 23.53 -8.92
N GLU A 83 5.52 24.72 -8.37
CA GLU A 83 4.59 25.34 -7.42
C GLU A 83 3.20 25.53 -8.05
N TRP A 84 3.13 26.10 -9.26
CA TRP A 84 1.87 26.26 -9.98
C TRP A 84 1.18 24.94 -10.29
N LEU A 85 1.92 23.90 -10.69
CA LEU A 85 1.34 22.58 -10.96
C LEU A 85 0.83 21.89 -9.70
N GLN A 86 1.35 22.24 -8.51
CA GLN A 86 0.77 21.78 -7.25
C GLN A 86 -0.58 22.46 -6.97
N GLU A 87 -0.74 23.74 -7.33
CA GLU A 87 -2.00 24.48 -7.17
C GLU A 87 -3.06 24.08 -8.22
N VAL A 88 -2.66 23.81 -9.46
CA VAL A 88 -3.56 23.46 -10.57
C VAL A 88 -3.90 21.96 -10.61
N ARG A 89 -3.25 21.14 -9.77
CA ARG A 89 -3.56 19.71 -9.71
C ARG A 89 -5.05 19.55 -9.35
N PRO A 90 -5.84 18.78 -10.14
CA PRO A 90 -7.23 18.53 -9.80
C PRO A 90 -7.27 17.97 -8.38
N SER A 91 -8.28 18.38 -7.61
CA SER A 91 -8.42 17.84 -6.27
C SER A 91 -8.50 16.30 -6.35
N ALA A 92 -7.97 15.60 -5.34
CA ALA A 92 -8.07 14.14 -5.29
C ALA A 92 -9.52 13.66 -5.46
N ILE A 93 -10.45 14.47 -4.95
CA ILE A 93 -11.90 14.31 -5.08
C ILE A 93 -12.36 14.38 -6.55
N GLU A 94 -11.95 15.40 -7.30
CA GLU A 94 -12.31 15.55 -8.72
C GLU A 94 -11.73 14.43 -9.57
N ALA A 95 -10.48 14.04 -9.31
CA ALA A 95 -9.84 12.92 -9.98
C ALA A 95 -10.57 11.60 -9.70
N ALA A 96 -10.92 11.33 -8.44
CA ALA A 96 -11.69 10.15 -8.06
C ALA A 96 -13.08 10.13 -8.69
N HIS A 97 -13.78 11.27 -8.70
CA HIS A 97 -15.10 11.38 -9.34
C HIS A 97 -15.02 11.13 -10.86
N HIS A 98 -14.00 11.69 -11.54
CA HIS A 98 -13.78 11.42 -12.96
C HIS A 98 -13.52 9.93 -13.21
N SER A 99 -12.66 9.30 -12.41
CA SER A 99 -12.35 7.87 -12.52
C SER A 99 -13.55 6.98 -12.21
N LEU A 100 -14.39 7.33 -11.23
CA LEU A 100 -15.66 6.63 -10.96
C LEU A 100 -16.61 6.72 -12.15
N LYS A 101 -16.73 7.89 -12.77
CA LYS A 101 -17.58 8.05 -13.96
C LYS A 101 -17.10 7.18 -15.12
N VAL A 102 -15.79 7.19 -15.40
CA VAL A 102 -15.20 6.32 -16.43
C VAL A 102 -15.41 4.85 -16.08
N LEU A 103 -15.26 4.48 -14.80
CA LEU A 103 -15.51 3.12 -14.33
C LEU A 103 -16.97 2.70 -14.56
N MET A 104 -17.94 3.55 -14.23
CA MET A 104 -19.37 3.29 -14.47
C MET A 104 -19.69 3.14 -15.95
N GLU A 105 -19.14 4.01 -16.81
CA GLU A 105 -19.31 3.90 -18.26
C GLU A 105 -18.72 2.58 -18.80
N GLU A 106 -17.53 2.17 -18.34
CA GLU A 106 -16.93 0.90 -18.76
C GLU A 106 -17.67 -0.33 -18.17
N LEU A 107 -18.16 -0.25 -16.93
CA LEU A 107 -18.97 -1.32 -16.31
C LEU A 107 -20.35 -1.47 -16.98
N SER A 108 -20.99 -0.37 -17.38
CA SER A 108 -22.28 -0.41 -18.10
C SER A 108 -22.13 -0.99 -19.51
N ASN A 109 -21.00 -0.72 -20.17
CA ASN A 109 -20.65 -1.32 -21.46
C ASN A 109 -20.18 -2.78 -21.33
N PHE A 110 -19.89 -3.25 -20.11
CA PHE A 110 -19.46 -4.61 -19.85
C PHE A 110 -20.62 -5.60 -19.96
N THR A 111 -20.69 -6.30 -21.08
CA THR A 111 -21.65 -7.39 -21.25
C THR A 111 -21.09 -8.68 -20.65
N LEU A 112 -21.71 -9.15 -19.57
CA LEU A 112 -21.47 -10.49 -19.02
C LEU A 112 -21.84 -11.52 -20.09
N GLY A 113 -20.83 -12.06 -20.76
CA GLY A 113 -21.02 -13.17 -21.69
C GLY A 113 -21.71 -14.31 -20.96
N GLN A 114 -22.86 -14.76 -21.47
CA GLN A 114 -23.58 -15.89 -20.91
C GLN A 114 -22.61 -17.06 -20.69
N PRO A 115 -22.56 -17.66 -19.48
CA PRO A 115 -21.65 -18.75 -19.18
C PRO A 115 -22.06 -19.99 -19.98
N THR A 116 -21.54 -20.09 -21.20
CA THR A 116 -21.71 -21.29 -22.04
C THR A 116 -20.62 -22.28 -21.66
N ARG A 117 -21.02 -23.54 -21.44
CA ARG A 117 -20.19 -24.64 -20.89
C ARG A 117 -18.85 -24.89 -21.61
N TRP A 118 -18.63 -24.31 -22.80
CA TRP A 118 -17.49 -24.62 -23.67
C TRP A 118 -16.78 -23.43 -24.28
N ARG A 119 -17.16 -22.18 -23.94
CA ARG A 119 -16.45 -21.01 -24.50
C ARG A 119 -15.35 -20.56 -23.54
N PRO A 120 -14.09 -20.39 -24.03
CA PRO A 120 -13.06 -19.75 -23.23
C PRO A 120 -13.54 -18.35 -22.83
N LYS A 121 -13.26 -17.97 -21.58
CA LYS A 121 -13.58 -16.62 -21.07
C LYS A 121 -13.00 -15.59 -22.06
N PRO A 122 -13.77 -14.57 -22.46
CA PRO A 122 -13.32 -13.61 -23.46
C PRO A 122 -11.96 -13.00 -23.05
N MET A 123 -11.04 -12.86 -24.02
CA MET A 123 -9.81 -12.13 -23.79
C MET A 123 -10.17 -10.67 -23.59
N LEU A 124 -10.10 -10.25 -22.33
CA LEU A 124 -10.44 -8.89 -21.95
C LEU A 124 -9.26 -7.96 -22.23
N THR A 125 -9.13 -7.53 -23.49
CA THR A 125 -8.27 -6.40 -23.87
C THR A 125 -8.73 -5.07 -23.23
N HIS A 126 -9.92 -5.07 -22.62
CA HIS A 126 -10.54 -3.94 -21.94
C HIS A 126 -10.30 -3.92 -20.42
N LEU A 127 -9.66 -4.94 -19.82
CA LEU A 127 -9.42 -4.95 -18.36
C LEU A 127 -8.56 -3.78 -17.90
N ASP A 128 -7.58 -3.38 -18.70
CA ASP A 128 -6.72 -2.24 -18.38
C ASP A 128 -7.52 -0.92 -18.30
N ARG A 129 -8.64 -0.82 -19.05
CA ARG A 129 -9.54 0.34 -19.02
C ARG A 129 -10.43 0.41 -17.78
N ILE A 130 -10.68 -0.74 -17.13
CA ILE A 130 -11.50 -0.83 -15.91
C ILE A 130 -10.61 -0.80 -14.65
N SER A 131 -9.47 -1.50 -14.70
CA SER A 131 -8.54 -1.59 -13.57
C SER A 131 -7.88 -0.26 -13.26
N GLN A 132 -7.42 0.50 -14.26
CA GLN A 132 -6.74 1.76 -14.02
C GLN A 132 -7.64 2.80 -13.32
N PRO A 133 -8.89 3.08 -13.77
CA PRO A 133 -9.76 3.98 -13.05
C PRO A 133 -10.08 3.50 -11.63
N LEU A 134 -10.29 2.20 -11.43
CA LEU A 134 -10.54 1.65 -10.09
C LEU A 134 -9.33 1.82 -9.17
N GLU A 135 -8.11 1.56 -9.66
CA GLU A 135 -6.86 1.85 -8.94
C GLU A 135 -6.74 3.35 -8.63
N ASP A 136 -7.06 4.21 -9.58
CA ASP A 136 -6.96 5.66 -9.42
C ASP A 136 -7.95 6.16 -8.36
N VAL A 137 -9.18 5.64 -8.32
CA VAL A 137 -10.16 5.93 -7.26
C VAL A 137 -9.61 5.52 -5.90
N ILE A 138 -9.18 4.27 -5.75
CA ILE A 138 -8.65 3.74 -4.49
C ILE A 138 -7.46 4.59 -4.02
N ASN A 139 -6.51 4.87 -4.91
CA ASN A 139 -5.29 5.61 -4.59
C ASN A 139 -5.56 7.10 -4.31
N ALA A 140 -6.51 7.73 -5.00
CA ALA A 140 -6.88 9.13 -4.74
C ALA A 140 -7.45 9.29 -3.32
N PHE A 141 -8.27 8.34 -2.86
CA PHE A 141 -8.75 8.32 -1.48
C PHE A 141 -7.64 8.13 -0.46
N VAL A 142 -6.70 7.22 -0.75
CA VAL A 142 -5.51 7.03 0.11
C VAL A 142 -4.76 8.34 0.22
N ASP A 143 -4.47 9.00 -0.89
CA ASP A 143 -3.72 10.26 -0.92
C ASP A 143 -4.45 11.37 -0.15
N GLU A 144 -5.78 11.49 -0.29
CA GLU A 144 -6.57 12.48 0.43
C GLU A 144 -6.59 12.22 1.94
N ASN A 145 -6.82 10.97 2.36
CA ASN A 145 -6.84 10.62 3.78
C ASN A 145 -5.47 10.77 4.43
N ILE A 146 -4.39 10.42 3.73
CA ILE A 146 -3.01 10.69 4.18
C ILE A 146 -2.82 12.20 4.37
N HIS A 147 -3.32 13.04 3.45
CA HIS A 147 -3.22 14.48 3.59
C HIS A 147 -4.01 15.01 4.80
N ARG A 148 -5.25 14.52 5.00
CA ARG A 148 -6.08 14.84 6.18
C ARG A 148 -5.39 14.42 7.48
N GLU A 149 -4.80 13.24 7.55
CA GLU A 149 -4.11 12.74 8.76
C GLU A 149 -2.78 13.43 9.03
N LYS A 150 -1.99 13.78 7.99
CA LYS A 150 -0.77 14.58 8.15
C LYS A 150 -1.03 15.91 8.84
N SER A 151 -2.21 16.49 8.66
CA SER A 151 -2.62 17.70 9.37
C SER A 151 -3.02 17.46 10.84
N ARG A 152 -3.32 16.22 11.23
CA ARG A 152 -3.88 15.85 12.55
C ARG A 152 -2.89 15.14 13.49
N PHE A 153 -1.93 14.36 12.97
CA PHE A 153 -1.12 13.45 13.80
C PHE A 153 0.41 13.60 13.65
N TYR A 154 1.11 13.25 14.74
CA TYR A 154 2.58 13.23 14.91
C TYR A 154 3.30 12.25 13.93
N PRO A 155 4.65 12.34 13.78
CA PRO A 155 5.46 11.63 12.76
C PRO A 155 5.35 10.09 12.71
N PHE A 156 4.76 9.46 13.73
CA PHE A 156 4.60 8.01 13.80
C PHE A 156 3.56 7.45 12.81
N VAL A 157 2.50 8.21 12.54
CA VAL A 157 1.46 7.83 11.54
C VAL A 157 2.03 7.96 10.12
N GLN A 158 2.85 8.99 9.90
CA GLN A 158 3.48 9.26 8.60
C GLN A 158 4.31 8.08 8.08
N LYS A 159 5.09 7.41 8.94
CA LYS A 159 5.91 6.27 8.51
C LYS A 159 5.09 5.03 8.15
N LYS A 160 3.88 4.87 8.70
CA LYS A 160 2.98 3.76 8.37
C LYS A 160 2.15 4.05 7.13
N THR A 161 1.72 5.29 6.93
CA THR A 161 0.99 5.69 5.71
C THR A 161 1.89 5.69 4.48
N GLU A 162 3.17 6.06 4.62
CA GLU A 162 4.17 5.90 3.55
C GLU A 162 4.45 4.43 3.17
N GLN A 163 4.09 3.47 4.05
CA GLN A 163 4.18 2.03 3.76
C GLN A 163 2.96 1.50 3.01
N CYS A 164 1.82 2.21 3.03
CA CYS A 164 0.67 1.93 2.18
C CYS A 164 1.03 2.35 0.74
N GLY A 165 1.85 1.54 0.06
CA GLY A 165 2.17 1.75 -1.35
C GLY A 165 0.88 1.81 -2.19
N ARG A 166 0.96 2.46 -3.35
CA ARG A 166 -0.18 2.53 -4.29
C ARG A 166 -0.71 1.14 -4.58
N VAL A 167 -2.02 0.96 -4.41
CA VAL A 167 -2.72 -0.28 -4.73
C VAL A 167 -2.69 -0.44 -6.25
N LYS A 168 -2.17 -1.58 -6.69
CA LYS A 168 -2.27 -2.05 -8.08
C LYS A 168 -3.11 -3.31 -8.09
N LEU A 169 -4.12 -3.35 -8.94
CA LEU A 169 -5.05 -4.46 -9.10
C LEU A 169 -4.59 -5.33 -10.28
N PRO A 170 -4.10 -6.55 -10.03
CA PRO A 170 -3.72 -7.45 -11.11
C PRO A 170 -4.90 -7.73 -12.04
N ASN A 171 -4.64 -7.85 -13.33
CA ASN A 171 -5.68 -8.19 -14.32
C ASN A 171 -6.44 -9.49 -13.99
N VAL A 172 -5.79 -10.43 -13.30
CA VAL A 172 -6.42 -11.67 -12.80
C VAL A 172 -7.51 -11.34 -11.76
N LEU A 173 -7.21 -10.44 -10.83
CA LEU A 173 -8.13 -10.00 -9.79
C LEU A 173 -9.31 -9.23 -10.38
N THR A 174 -9.04 -8.24 -11.24
CA THR A 174 -10.09 -7.46 -11.91
C THR A 174 -11.01 -8.36 -12.72
N ARG A 175 -10.46 -9.35 -13.43
CA ARG A 175 -11.25 -10.36 -14.14
C ARG A 175 -12.12 -11.18 -13.18
N HIS A 176 -11.62 -11.55 -12.02
CA HIS A 176 -12.36 -12.35 -11.06
C HIS A 176 -13.49 -11.56 -10.40
N LEU A 177 -13.23 -10.30 -10.04
CA LEU A 177 -14.25 -9.34 -9.57
C LEU A 177 -15.39 -9.22 -10.56
N LEU A 178 -15.08 -8.94 -11.83
CA LEU A 178 -16.09 -8.78 -12.88
C LEU A 178 -16.88 -10.06 -13.21
N ASN A 179 -16.35 -11.24 -12.89
CA ASN A 179 -17.06 -12.50 -13.19
C ASN A 179 -17.93 -12.98 -12.04
N ASN A 180 -17.47 -12.82 -10.80
CA ASN A 180 -18.13 -13.43 -9.63
C ASN A 180 -18.84 -12.41 -8.74
N HIS A 181 -18.39 -11.15 -8.79
CA HIS A 181 -18.83 -10.09 -7.88
C HIS A 181 -19.36 -8.87 -8.65
N PHE A 182 -19.76 -9.04 -9.92
CA PHE A 182 -20.19 -7.92 -10.77
C PHE A 182 -21.39 -7.17 -10.19
N SER A 183 -22.42 -7.88 -9.72
CA SER A 183 -23.61 -7.23 -9.15
C SER A 183 -23.28 -6.43 -7.89
N GLU A 184 -22.46 -6.99 -6.99
CA GLU A 184 -22.01 -6.31 -5.77
C GLU A 184 -21.14 -5.09 -6.14
N LEU A 185 -20.24 -5.24 -7.12
CA LEU A 185 -19.40 -4.14 -7.59
C LEU A 185 -20.21 -3.00 -8.21
N THR A 186 -21.17 -3.31 -9.09
CA THR A 186 -22.02 -2.31 -9.72
C THR A 186 -22.88 -1.58 -8.69
N GLU A 187 -23.48 -2.30 -7.74
CA GLU A 187 -24.28 -1.70 -6.67
C GLU A 187 -23.43 -0.72 -5.82
N VAL A 188 -22.22 -1.13 -5.44
CA VAL A 188 -21.32 -0.29 -4.64
C VAL A 188 -20.85 0.94 -5.41
N VAL A 189 -20.50 0.78 -6.69
CA VAL A 189 -20.02 1.88 -7.53
C VAL A 189 -21.15 2.88 -7.84
N GLU A 190 -22.37 2.40 -8.05
CA GLU A 190 -23.55 3.26 -8.23
C GLU A 190 -23.83 4.10 -6.98
N VAL A 191 -23.85 3.47 -5.80
CA VAL A 191 -24.08 4.18 -4.53
C VAL A 191 -22.96 5.17 -4.23
N LEU A 192 -21.70 4.81 -4.50
CA LEU A 192 -20.57 5.75 -4.40
C LEU A 192 -20.73 6.93 -5.37
N GLY A 193 -21.15 6.68 -6.61
CA GLY A 193 -21.40 7.74 -7.59
C GLY A 193 -22.51 8.70 -7.18
N GLU A 194 -23.60 8.17 -6.61
CA GLU A 194 -24.71 8.97 -6.07
C GLU A 194 -24.29 9.80 -4.86
N ALA A 195 -23.64 9.17 -3.86
CA ALA A 195 -23.13 9.84 -2.67
C ALA A 195 -22.18 10.98 -3.04
N TRP A 196 -21.33 10.77 -4.05
CA TRP A 196 -20.39 11.78 -4.49
C TRP A 196 -21.05 12.91 -5.27
N SER A 197 -22.02 12.58 -6.13
CA SER A 197 -22.81 13.59 -6.83
C SER A 197 -23.52 14.52 -5.83
N ALA A 198 -23.98 13.97 -4.70
CA ALA A 198 -24.56 14.75 -3.61
C ALA A 198 -23.53 15.67 -2.94
N ILE A 199 -22.30 15.19 -2.67
CA ILE A 199 -21.21 15.99 -2.11
C ILE A 199 -20.79 17.11 -3.07
N GLY A 200 -20.69 16.84 -4.38
CA GLY A 200 -20.32 17.83 -5.38
C GLY A 200 -21.40 18.89 -5.63
N SER A 201 -22.68 18.52 -5.48
CA SER A 201 -23.82 19.44 -5.63
C SER A 201 -24.06 20.35 -4.42
N THR A 202 -23.44 20.05 -3.28
CA THR A 202 -23.41 20.92 -2.10
C THR A 202 -22.06 21.63 -2.04
N PRO A 203 -21.88 22.78 -2.73
CA PRO A 203 -20.58 23.43 -2.72
C PRO A 203 -20.23 23.82 -1.28
N HIS A 204 -19.14 23.25 -0.78
CA HIS A 204 -18.19 23.97 0.07
C HIS A 204 -18.66 24.46 1.45
N GLN A 205 -19.81 24.07 2.02
CA GLN A 205 -20.21 24.61 3.34
C GLN A 205 -19.43 24.05 4.55
N ARG A 206 -18.86 22.84 4.49
CA ARG A 206 -18.11 22.27 5.64
C ARG A 206 -16.65 22.75 5.70
N SER A 207 -16.04 23.11 4.57
CA SER A 207 -14.70 23.73 4.52
C SER A 207 -14.76 25.26 4.51
N LEU A 208 -15.73 25.89 3.82
CA LEU A 208 -15.95 27.33 3.87
C LEU A 208 -16.60 27.81 5.17
N SER A 209 -17.16 26.98 6.05
CA SER A 209 -17.55 27.47 7.38
C SER A 209 -16.32 27.75 8.23
N LYS A 210 -15.26 26.93 8.14
CA LYS A 210 -13.96 27.20 8.77
C LYS A 210 -13.18 28.30 8.06
N ILE A 211 -13.16 28.31 6.72
CA ILE A 211 -12.53 29.40 5.96
C ILE A 211 -13.30 30.72 6.11
N ARG A 212 -14.65 30.76 6.10
CA ARG A 212 -15.44 31.97 6.45
C ARG A 212 -15.32 32.34 7.91
N HIS A 213 -15.08 31.43 8.86
CA HIS A 213 -14.79 31.85 10.23
C HIS A 213 -13.45 32.60 10.31
N VAL A 214 -12.44 32.12 9.57
CA VAL A 214 -11.14 32.78 9.43
C VAL A 214 -11.24 34.07 8.58
N GLN A 215 -12.01 34.07 7.50
CA GLN A 215 -12.26 35.23 6.65
C GLN A 215 -13.10 36.27 7.37
N ASN A 216 -14.12 35.88 8.15
CA ASN A 216 -14.89 36.78 9.01
C ASN A 216 -14.04 37.30 10.19
N LEU A 217 -13.01 36.56 10.64
CA LEU A 217 -11.99 37.05 11.58
C LEU A 217 -11.03 38.06 10.92
N PHE A 218 -10.88 38.04 9.60
CA PHE A 218 -10.09 39.00 8.81
C PHE A 218 -10.93 40.19 8.31
N ASP A 219 -12.23 39.99 8.04
CA ASP A 219 -13.17 41.02 7.59
C ASP A 219 -13.76 41.82 8.77
N THR A 220 -13.79 41.25 9.99
CA THR A 220 -14.05 42.06 11.22
C THR A 220 -12.92 43.03 11.56
N LYS A 221 -11.79 42.97 10.83
CA LYS A 221 -10.69 43.94 10.91
C LYS A 221 -10.86 45.15 9.99
N SER A 222 -11.82 45.15 9.05
CA SER A 222 -12.07 46.29 8.14
C SER A 222 -13.08 47.32 8.65
N GLU A 223 -13.69 47.12 9.83
CA GLU A 223 -14.62 48.09 10.45
C GLU A 223 -14.12 48.64 11.80
N ILE A 224 -12.82 48.93 11.93
CA ILE A 224 -12.32 49.75 13.03
C ILE A 224 -11.77 51.06 12.45
N PRO A 225 -12.35 52.23 12.80
CA PRO A 225 -11.88 53.50 12.27
C PRO A 225 -10.46 53.78 12.73
N GLN A 226 -9.63 54.22 11.78
CA GLN A 226 -8.26 54.65 12.00
C GLN A 226 -8.20 55.72 13.10
N SER A 227 -7.83 55.32 14.32
CA SER A 227 -7.16 56.22 15.26
C SER A 227 -6.31 55.40 16.23
N SER A 228 -4.99 55.55 16.05
CA SER A 228 -3.92 55.31 17.03
C SER A 228 -4.02 54.07 17.93
N LEU A 229 -3.33 52.98 17.54
CA LEU A 229 -2.78 52.04 18.52
C LEU A 229 -1.38 51.59 18.09
N SER A 230 -0.46 51.75 19.03
CA SER A 230 0.98 51.66 18.92
C SER A 230 1.50 50.28 18.55
N THR A 231 2.60 50.27 17.80
CA THR A 231 3.46 49.18 17.31
C THR A 231 4.02 48.21 18.37
N SER A 232 3.51 48.21 19.60
CA SER A 232 4.00 47.41 20.74
C SER A 232 3.29 46.06 20.91
N GLN A 233 2.13 45.84 20.30
CA GLN A 233 1.34 44.61 20.52
C GLN A 233 1.49 43.56 19.40
N VAL A 234 2.03 43.95 18.24
CA VAL A 234 2.25 43.02 17.11
C VAL A 234 3.53 42.19 17.31
N THR A 235 4.52 42.74 18.03
CA THR A 235 5.77 42.01 18.35
C THR A 235 5.57 40.92 19.41
N GLN A 236 4.61 41.07 20.33
CA GLN A 236 4.38 40.08 21.40
C GLN A 236 3.67 38.80 20.92
N LEU A 237 2.95 38.84 19.79
CA LEU A 237 2.30 37.66 19.20
C LEU A 237 3.21 36.91 18.22
N ALA A 238 4.16 37.60 17.58
CA ALA A 238 5.16 36.98 16.73
C ALA A 238 6.21 36.19 17.53
N ASP A 239 6.55 36.65 18.74
CA ASP A 239 7.48 35.94 19.64
C ASP A 239 6.86 34.69 20.30
N ALA A 240 5.52 34.55 20.31
CA ALA A 240 4.83 33.39 20.89
C ALA A 240 4.87 32.12 20.02
N PHE A 241 5.20 32.24 18.72
CA PHE A 241 5.21 31.12 17.77
C PHE A 241 6.60 30.78 17.21
N SER A 242 7.67 31.32 17.79
CA SER A 242 9.05 30.99 17.38
C SER A 242 9.71 30.08 18.43
N PRO A 243 10.17 28.86 18.06
CA PRO A 243 10.87 27.99 19.01
C PRO A 243 12.32 28.45 19.14
N GLN A 244 12.61 29.33 20.11
CA GLN A 244 13.98 29.55 20.54
C GLN A 244 14.35 28.60 21.68
N LEU A 245 15.33 27.72 21.41
CA LEU A 245 16.19 27.14 22.44
C LEU A 245 16.91 28.26 23.19
N PRO A 246 17.07 28.15 24.52
CA PRO A 246 18.17 28.83 25.19
C PRO A 246 19.18 27.84 25.77
N GLN A 247 20.41 27.94 25.30
CA GLN A 247 21.59 27.55 26.07
C GLN A 247 21.82 28.57 27.20
N GLN A 248 21.83 28.04 28.43
CA GLN A 248 22.62 28.41 29.62
C GLN A 248 22.89 29.90 29.96
N VAL A 249 22.55 30.32 31.19
CA VAL A 249 23.49 30.90 32.18
C VAL A 249 22.96 30.64 33.62
N LEU A 250 23.90 30.22 34.50
CA LEU A 250 23.81 30.06 35.96
C LEU A 250 23.26 31.29 36.71
N ALA A 251 22.42 31.08 37.73
CA ALA A 251 22.73 31.34 39.16
C ALA A 251 21.46 31.42 40.05
N GLN A 252 21.44 30.54 41.07
CA GLN A 252 20.90 30.68 42.44
C GLN A 252 19.77 31.70 42.73
N THR A 253 18.60 31.22 43.19
CA THR A 253 18.12 31.40 44.61
C THR A 253 16.80 30.65 44.92
N ASN A 254 16.87 29.77 45.92
CA ASN A 254 15.95 29.40 47.01
C ASN A 254 14.40 29.46 46.91
N MET A 255 13.81 28.28 47.19
CA MET A 255 12.81 27.93 48.23
C MET A 255 11.54 28.80 48.41
N ALA A 256 10.36 28.23 48.07
CA ALA A 256 9.33 27.78 49.03
C ALA A 256 7.90 27.84 48.45
N SER A 257 7.16 26.75 48.71
CA SER A 257 5.69 26.61 48.86
C SER A 257 4.75 27.23 47.82
N LEU A 258 3.95 26.39 47.14
CA LEU A 258 2.48 26.37 47.24
C LEU A 258 1.90 25.13 46.53
N SER A 259 0.78 24.68 47.08
CA SER A 259 0.01 23.43 46.85
C SER A 259 -0.77 23.38 45.52
N PRO A 260 -1.44 22.25 45.17
CA PRO A 260 -1.72 21.89 43.78
C PRO A 260 -3.03 22.49 43.25
N VAL A 261 -2.97 23.11 42.08
CA VAL A 261 -4.14 23.41 41.25
C VAL A 261 -4.43 22.17 40.40
N HIS A 262 -5.11 21.19 40.98
CA HIS A 262 -5.93 20.28 40.20
C HIS A 262 -7.25 20.99 39.93
N HIS A 263 -7.50 21.45 38.69
CA HIS A 263 -8.84 21.45 38.06
C HIS A 263 -8.97 22.12 36.68
N LEU A 264 -7.91 22.54 35.98
CA LEU A 264 -8.09 23.31 34.72
C LEU A 264 -7.31 22.81 33.50
N GLU A 265 -7.15 21.50 33.33
CA GLU A 265 -6.48 20.92 32.14
C GLU A 265 -7.26 19.76 31.49
N LYS A 266 -8.53 19.54 31.84
CA LYS A 266 -9.35 18.46 31.27
C LYS A 266 -10.23 18.86 30.08
N ASP A 267 -10.43 20.16 29.86
CA ASP A 267 -11.42 20.64 28.88
C ASP A 267 -10.81 21.17 27.56
N ILE A 268 -9.47 21.16 27.42
CA ILE A 268 -8.76 21.55 26.18
C ILE A 268 -8.22 20.32 25.41
N LEU A 269 -8.34 19.12 26.01
CA LEU A 269 -8.11 17.82 25.36
C LEU A 269 -9.42 17.02 25.24
N SER A 270 -10.53 17.69 24.93
CA SER A 270 -11.64 16.99 24.29
C SER A 270 -11.15 16.53 22.91
N SER A 271 -10.53 15.35 22.93
CA SER A 271 -10.15 14.55 21.76
C SER A 271 -11.28 14.65 20.74
N PRO A 272 -10.97 14.97 19.48
CA PRO A 272 -11.99 15.23 18.48
C PRO A 272 -12.99 14.08 18.48
N SER A 273 -14.25 14.42 18.70
CA SER A 273 -15.44 13.56 18.83
C SER A 273 -15.80 12.83 17.53
N ASN A 274 -14.80 12.31 16.81
CA ASN A 274 -14.91 11.75 15.46
C ASN A 274 -14.59 10.24 15.45
N ASP A 275 -15.10 9.49 16.42
CA ASP A 275 -15.04 8.02 16.43
C ASP A 275 -16.09 7.40 15.48
N ILE A 276 -16.77 8.22 14.67
CA ILE A 276 -17.80 7.77 13.73
C ILE A 276 -17.20 7.76 12.33
N THR A 277 -17.01 6.56 11.79
CA THR A 277 -16.70 6.36 10.37
C THR A 277 -17.90 6.81 9.53
N TYR A 278 -17.64 7.67 8.53
CA TYR A 278 -18.67 8.26 7.68
C TYR A 278 -19.26 7.27 6.65
N GLU A 279 -20.35 7.65 5.99
CA GLU A 279 -21.07 6.82 5.00
C GLU A 279 -20.28 6.56 3.71
N ASP A 280 -19.54 7.55 3.22
CA ASP A 280 -18.63 7.41 2.10
C ASP A 280 -17.46 6.47 2.44
N GLU A 281 -16.90 6.60 3.65
CA GLU A 281 -15.87 5.70 4.17
C GLU A 281 -16.38 4.25 4.28
N LEU A 282 -17.62 4.06 4.72
CA LEU A 282 -18.29 2.75 4.75
C LEU A 282 -18.35 2.07 3.39
N LEU A 283 -18.82 2.80 2.38
CA LEU A 283 -18.95 2.29 1.03
C LEU A 283 -17.57 1.93 0.46
N LEU A 284 -16.57 2.74 0.74
CA LEU A 284 -15.19 2.47 0.32
C LEU A 284 -14.59 1.27 1.06
N MET A 285 -14.84 1.12 2.37
CA MET A 285 -14.49 -0.08 3.12
C MET A 285 -15.16 -1.33 2.53
N HIS A 286 -16.43 -1.21 2.12
CA HIS A 286 -17.14 -2.31 1.47
C HIS A 286 -16.48 -2.69 0.14
N LEU A 287 -16.14 -1.71 -0.70
CA LEU A 287 -15.40 -1.93 -1.94
C LEU A 287 -14.04 -2.61 -1.68
N HIS A 288 -13.28 -2.12 -0.70
CA HIS A 288 -12.01 -2.74 -0.30
C HIS A 288 -12.18 -4.18 0.17
N ASN A 289 -13.23 -4.48 0.93
CA ASN A 289 -13.53 -5.84 1.36
C ASN A 289 -13.92 -6.76 0.19
N LEU A 290 -14.64 -6.25 -0.81
CA LEU A 290 -14.95 -6.98 -2.03
C LEU A 290 -13.68 -7.33 -2.82
N VAL A 291 -12.81 -6.34 -3.00
CA VAL A 291 -11.50 -6.50 -3.64
C VAL A 291 -10.64 -7.51 -2.88
N ALA A 292 -10.58 -7.41 -1.55
CA ALA A 292 -9.84 -8.32 -0.70
C ALA A 292 -10.38 -9.75 -0.75
N ARG A 293 -11.71 -9.93 -0.80
CA ARG A 293 -12.36 -11.24 -0.97
C ARG A 293 -12.01 -11.85 -2.32
N ALA A 294 -12.11 -11.08 -3.40
CA ALA A 294 -11.72 -11.53 -4.72
C ALA A 294 -10.22 -11.86 -4.79
N ALA A 295 -9.36 -11.07 -4.14
CA ALA A 295 -7.92 -11.31 -4.08
C ALA A 295 -7.60 -12.60 -3.34
N ARG A 296 -8.32 -12.90 -2.26
CA ARG A 296 -8.25 -14.17 -1.55
C ARG A 296 -8.63 -15.35 -2.44
N GLU A 297 -9.73 -15.23 -3.19
CA GLU A 297 -10.22 -16.27 -4.11
C GLU A 297 -9.25 -16.51 -5.28
N THR A 298 -8.57 -15.47 -5.77
CA THR A 298 -7.54 -15.59 -6.81
C THR A 298 -6.14 -15.89 -6.26
N GLN A 299 -5.97 -16.00 -4.94
CA GLN A 299 -4.70 -16.19 -4.24
C GLN A 299 -3.69 -15.03 -4.43
N GLU A 300 -4.18 -13.83 -4.76
CA GLU A 300 -3.40 -12.59 -4.86
C GLU A 300 -3.33 -11.91 -3.48
N TYR A 301 -2.84 -12.64 -2.48
CA TYR A 301 -2.93 -12.22 -1.07
C TYR A 301 -2.24 -10.89 -0.77
N ASP A 302 -1.13 -10.56 -1.45
CA ASP A 302 -0.41 -9.31 -1.24
C ASP A 302 -1.25 -8.07 -1.57
N VAL A 303 -2.07 -8.17 -2.62
CA VAL A 303 -3.00 -7.11 -3.04
C VAL A 303 -4.17 -7.02 -2.07
N GLY A 304 -4.73 -8.16 -1.66
CA GLY A 304 -5.78 -8.17 -0.63
C GLY A 304 -5.29 -7.54 0.68
N ILE A 305 -4.06 -7.85 1.10
CA ILE A 305 -3.45 -7.31 2.32
C ILE A 305 -3.25 -5.79 2.21
N SER A 306 -2.70 -5.29 1.10
CA SER A 306 -2.49 -3.85 0.94
C SER A 306 -3.81 -3.07 0.96
N VAL A 307 -4.84 -3.58 0.27
CA VAL A 307 -6.18 -2.98 0.24
C VAL A 307 -6.83 -3.00 1.62
N SER A 308 -6.78 -4.12 2.34
CA SER A 308 -7.33 -4.21 3.69
C SER A 308 -6.55 -3.37 4.71
N GLN A 309 -5.24 -3.15 4.51
CA GLN A 309 -4.44 -2.23 5.34
C GLN A 309 -4.89 -0.78 5.15
N VAL A 310 -5.13 -0.36 3.91
CA VAL A 310 -5.71 0.97 3.63
C VAL A 310 -7.07 1.10 4.31
N SER A 311 -7.94 0.09 4.17
CA SER A 311 -9.25 0.09 4.84
C SER A 311 -9.16 0.23 6.35
N LEU A 312 -8.18 -0.42 6.98
CA LEU A 312 -7.98 -0.35 8.42
C LEU A 312 -7.43 1.00 8.86
N PHE A 313 -6.36 1.48 8.22
CA PHE A 313 -5.61 2.65 8.72
C PHE A 313 -6.21 3.97 8.29
N SER A 314 -6.97 4.01 7.19
CA SER A 314 -7.44 5.26 6.60
C SER A 314 -8.95 5.44 6.63
N LEU A 315 -9.73 4.38 6.87
CA LEU A 315 -11.20 4.44 6.78
C LEU A 315 -11.93 3.97 8.03
N ALA A 316 -11.34 3.04 8.81
CA ALA A 316 -11.99 2.49 9.99
C ALA A 316 -11.72 3.34 11.22
N HIS A 317 -12.55 4.36 11.45
CA HIS A 317 -12.46 5.26 12.61
C HIS A 317 -13.23 4.75 13.84
N ASP A 318 -14.21 3.85 13.66
CA ASP A 318 -14.90 3.18 14.75
C ASP A 318 -14.30 1.81 15.09
N ASP A 319 -14.37 1.45 16.37
CA ASP A 319 -13.78 0.21 16.89
C ASP A 319 -14.36 -1.06 16.25
N ILE A 320 -15.66 -1.07 15.92
CA ILE A 320 -16.32 -2.25 15.34
C ILE A 320 -15.85 -2.49 13.91
N ARG A 321 -15.75 -1.44 13.09
CA ARG A 321 -15.22 -1.53 11.71
C ARG A 321 -13.73 -1.77 11.71
N ALA A 322 -12.98 -1.20 12.65
CA ALA A 322 -11.57 -1.50 12.83
C ALA A 322 -11.36 -2.98 13.23
N ALA A 323 -12.19 -3.51 14.11
CA ALA A 323 -12.20 -4.92 14.49
C ALA A 323 -12.50 -5.83 13.27
N LYS A 324 -13.49 -5.45 12.45
CA LYS A 324 -13.82 -6.16 11.21
C LYS A 324 -12.65 -6.16 10.23
N ALA A 325 -12.06 -4.99 9.95
CA ALA A 325 -10.90 -4.86 9.06
C ALA A 325 -9.70 -5.68 9.57
N HIS A 326 -9.48 -5.73 10.88
CA HIS A 326 -8.51 -6.62 11.50
C HIS A 326 -8.82 -8.10 11.29
N GLY A 327 -10.10 -8.50 11.38
CA GLY A 327 -10.53 -9.88 11.07
C GLY A 327 -10.33 -10.25 9.59
N ASP A 328 -10.57 -9.32 8.67
CA ASP A 328 -10.30 -9.49 7.24
C ASP A 328 -8.80 -9.66 6.96
N LEU A 329 -7.96 -8.78 7.53
CA LEU A 329 -6.50 -8.90 7.46
C LEU A 329 -5.98 -10.21 8.04
N ALA A 330 -6.45 -10.60 9.23
CA ALA A 330 -6.06 -11.86 9.86
C ALA A 330 -6.38 -13.06 8.96
N SER A 331 -7.54 -13.03 8.29
CA SER A 331 -7.93 -14.09 7.36
C SER A 331 -7.03 -14.15 6.11
N LEU A 332 -6.60 -13.01 5.58
CA LEU A 332 -5.70 -12.96 4.43
C LEU A 332 -4.29 -13.45 4.79
N TRP A 333 -3.77 -13.05 5.95
CA TRP A 333 -2.47 -13.51 6.44
C TRP A 333 -2.47 -15.00 6.77
N LEU A 334 -3.56 -15.51 7.34
CA LEU A 334 -3.76 -16.93 7.59
C LEU A 334 -3.70 -17.74 6.30
N ASP A 335 -4.41 -17.29 5.26
CA ASP A 335 -4.40 -17.95 3.95
C ASP A 335 -3.04 -17.84 3.24
N LYS A 336 -2.34 -16.72 3.38
CA LYS A 336 -0.98 -16.52 2.86
C LYS A 336 0.07 -17.40 3.55
N GLY A 337 -0.22 -17.90 4.75
CA GLY A 337 0.67 -18.71 5.58
C GLY A 337 1.58 -17.90 6.51
N ASP A 338 1.28 -16.62 6.75
CA ASP A 338 1.97 -15.81 7.76
C ASP A 338 1.17 -15.83 9.07
N TYR A 339 1.30 -16.95 9.79
CA TYR A 339 0.48 -17.21 10.97
C TYR A 339 0.82 -16.25 12.13
N ASP A 340 2.08 -15.81 12.26
CA ASP A 340 2.50 -14.89 13.32
C ASP A 340 1.77 -13.53 13.16
N THR A 341 1.72 -13.00 11.94
CA THR A 341 1.00 -11.75 11.63
C THR A 341 -0.52 -11.92 11.71
N ALA A 342 -1.05 -13.08 11.28
CA ALA A 342 -2.47 -13.40 11.39
C ALA A 342 -2.95 -13.41 12.86
N ILE A 343 -2.15 -13.98 13.78
CA ILE A 343 -2.46 -13.99 15.23
C ILE A 343 -2.58 -12.57 15.76
N ILE A 344 -1.64 -11.68 15.45
CA ILE A 344 -1.64 -10.29 15.92
C ILE A 344 -2.93 -9.58 15.50
N HIS A 345 -3.33 -9.72 14.23
CA HIS A 345 -4.55 -9.09 13.73
C HIS A 345 -5.82 -9.73 14.31
N ALA A 346 -5.85 -11.05 14.48
CA ALA A 346 -6.99 -11.74 15.09
C ALA A 346 -7.19 -11.32 16.56
N GLN A 347 -6.11 -11.19 17.32
CA GLN A 347 -6.13 -10.68 18.70
C GLN A 347 -6.70 -9.26 18.76
N ARG A 348 -6.26 -8.37 17.86
CA ARG A 348 -6.79 -7.00 17.79
C ARG A 348 -8.27 -6.97 17.44
N ALA A 349 -8.72 -7.82 16.53
CA ALA A 349 -10.14 -7.95 16.20
C ALA A 349 -10.99 -8.34 17.42
N VAL A 350 -10.50 -9.30 18.23
CA VAL A 350 -11.18 -9.69 19.48
C VAL A 350 -11.18 -8.54 20.48
N ILE A 351 -10.04 -7.90 20.74
CA ILE A 351 -9.93 -6.81 21.73
C ILE A 351 -10.86 -5.66 21.34
N LEU A 352 -10.75 -5.13 20.12
CA LEU A 352 -11.60 -4.02 19.68
C LEU A 352 -13.08 -4.43 19.64
N GLY A 353 -13.37 -5.65 19.20
CA GLY A 353 -14.73 -6.16 19.17
C GLY A 353 -15.34 -6.35 20.55
N GLU A 354 -14.57 -6.69 21.59
CA GLU A 354 -15.08 -6.85 22.97
C GLU A 354 -15.26 -5.50 23.69
N TYR A 355 -14.29 -4.60 23.54
CA TYR A 355 -14.22 -3.33 24.30
C TYR A 355 -14.88 -2.13 23.57
N GLY A 356 -15.00 -2.17 22.24
CA GLY A 356 -15.45 -1.04 21.42
C GLY A 356 -16.95 -0.72 21.46
N SER A 357 -17.69 -1.17 22.48
CA SER A 357 -19.15 -1.00 22.56
C SER A 357 -19.63 0.00 23.60
N HIS A 358 -18.76 0.85 24.13
CA HIS A 358 -19.17 1.84 25.12
C HIS A 358 -19.85 3.08 24.52
N THR A 359 -19.90 3.19 23.19
CA THR A 359 -20.76 4.16 22.52
C THR A 359 -22.16 3.56 22.35
N GLU A 360 -22.99 3.69 23.39
CA GLU A 360 -24.43 3.45 23.25
C GLU A 360 -24.97 4.44 22.22
N ASN A 361 -25.13 4.00 20.97
CA ASN A 361 -25.85 4.75 19.95
C ASN A 361 -27.28 4.97 20.47
N THR A 362 -27.68 6.22 20.62
CA THR A 362 -29.05 6.57 21.00
C THR A 362 -29.99 6.09 19.87
N PRO A 363 -31.14 5.46 20.18
CA PRO A 363 -32.05 4.89 19.17
C PRO A 363 -32.57 5.88 18.11
N ASP A 364 -32.42 7.18 18.35
CA ASP A 364 -33.00 8.24 17.52
C ASP A 364 -32.23 8.53 16.22
N GLU A 365 -30.93 8.19 16.12
CA GLU A 365 -30.14 8.40 14.88
C GLU A 365 -30.36 7.30 13.82
N MET A 366 -30.98 6.18 14.19
CA MET A 366 -31.16 5.01 13.31
C MET A 366 -32.37 5.09 12.36
N ASN A 367 -33.17 6.16 12.44
CA ASN A 367 -34.43 6.30 11.68
C ASN A 367 -34.34 7.16 10.41
N SER A 368 -33.16 7.58 9.97
CA SER A 368 -33.02 8.25 8.66
C SER A 368 -33.23 7.24 7.50
N PRO A 369 -34.01 7.59 6.47
CA PRO A 369 -34.21 6.72 5.31
C PRO A 369 -32.93 6.43 4.51
N GLU A 370 -31.89 7.27 4.63
CA GLU A 370 -30.58 7.04 4.01
C GLU A 370 -29.74 6.03 4.82
N THR A 371 -29.69 6.17 6.15
CA THR A 371 -29.04 5.17 7.01
C THR A 371 -29.72 3.81 6.93
N LEU A 372 -31.03 3.76 6.66
CA LEU A 372 -31.77 2.53 6.38
C LEU A 372 -31.38 1.84 5.07
N LYS A 373 -30.97 2.58 4.01
CA LYS A 373 -30.50 1.98 2.75
C LYS A 373 -29.12 1.35 2.90
N LEU A 374 -28.18 2.05 3.57
CA LEU A 374 -26.89 1.47 3.95
C LEU A 374 -27.06 0.28 4.90
N ALA A 375 -27.92 0.43 5.92
CA ALA A 375 -28.26 -0.67 6.79
C ALA A 375 -28.87 -1.82 6.01
N LEU A 376 -29.59 -1.59 4.90
CA LEU A 376 -30.09 -2.66 4.03
C LEU A 376 -28.99 -3.36 3.23
N LEU A 377 -27.98 -2.63 2.74
CA LEU A 377 -26.76 -3.18 2.13
C LEU A 377 -25.97 -4.02 3.15
N GLU A 378 -25.87 -3.54 4.40
CA GLU A 378 -25.29 -4.29 5.52
C GLU A 378 -26.19 -5.46 6.00
N HIS A 379 -27.51 -5.34 5.88
CA HIS A 379 -28.47 -6.37 6.32
C HIS A 379 -28.63 -7.49 5.30
N LYS A 380 -28.31 -7.25 4.02
CA LYS A 380 -28.08 -8.31 3.01
C LYS A 380 -26.71 -8.98 3.19
N SER A 381 -25.72 -8.28 3.73
CA SER A 381 -24.38 -8.81 3.98
C SER A 381 -24.19 -9.19 5.45
N ASP A 382 -24.90 -10.25 5.91
CA ASP A 382 -24.80 -10.84 7.27
C ASP A 382 -24.73 -9.79 8.39
N LYS A 383 -25.85 -9.49 9.09
CA LYS A 383 -25.89 -8.62 10.28
C LYS A 383 -24.56 -8.68 11.04
N PHE A 384 -23.72 -7.66 10.84
CA PHE A 384 -22.41 -7.56 11.49
C PHE A 384 -22.67 -7.17 12.93
N THR A 385 -23.15 -8.12 13.71
CA THR A 385 -23.23 -7.96 15.15
C THR A 385 -21.81 -7.91 15.68
N LYS A 386 -21.60 -7.12 16.75
CA LYS A 386 -20.41 -7.19 17.60
C LYS A 386 -19.99 -8.64 17.84
N ASP A 387 -20.98 -9.51 18.04
CA ASP A 387 -20.77 -10.94 18.25
C ASP A 387 -20.12 -11.63 17.05
N SER A 388 -20.57 -11.35 15.82
CA SER A 388 -19.98 -11.94 14.60
C SER A 388 -18.50 -11.63 14.44
N VAL A 389 -18.10 -10.37 14.69
CA VAL A 389 -16.71 -9.92 14.53
C VAL A 389 -15.78 -10.58 15.56
N VAL A 390 -16.20 -10.59 16.82
CA VAL A 390 -15.42 -11.22 17.91
C VAL A 390 -15.32 -12.74 17.71
N SER A 391 -16.43 -13.41 17.35
CA SER A 391 -16.46 -14.84 16.98
C SER A 391 -15.42 -15.15 15.91
N ARG A 392 -15.42 -14.34 14.85
CA ARG A 392 -14.49 -14.50 13.73
C ARG A 392 -13.04 -14.31 14.19
N GLY A 393 -12.78 -13.32 15.05
CA GLY A 393 -11.47 -13.11 15.67
C GLY A 393 -10.96 -14.35 16.43
N TYR A 394 -11.76 -14.93 17.31
CA TYR A 394 -11.42 -16.16 18.04
C TYR A 394 -11.15 -17.34 17.12
N VAL A 395 -11.98 -17.53 16.08
CA VAL A 395 -11.82 -18.60 15.09
C VAL A 395 -10.50 -18.44 14.34
N LEU A 396 -10.18 -17.24 13.86
CA LEU A 396 -8.94 -16.98 13.12
C LEU A 396 -7.70 -17.12 14.01
N TRP A 397 -7.75 -16.64 15.24
CA TRP A 397 -6.64 -16.74 16.19
C TRP A 397 -6.31 -18.21 16.50
N SER A 398 -7.31 -18.98 16.92
CA SER A 398 -7.12 -20.40 17.22
C SER A 398 -6.72 -21.21 15.98
N SER A 399 -7.26 -20.88 14.80
CA SER A 399 -6.85 -21.52 13.54
C SER A 399 -5.38 -21.24 13.21
N ALA A 400 -4.91 -20.01 13.37
CA ALA A 400 -3.52 -19.65 13.12
C ALA A 400 -2.55 -20.37 14.09
N LEU A 401 -2.91 -20.46 15.38
CA LEU A 401 -2.14 -21.25 16.36
C LEU A 401 -2.09 -22.73 15.98
N ALA A 402 -3.20 -23.29 15.51
CA ALA A 402 -3.25 -24.69 15.07
C ALA A 402 -2.34 -24.94 13.86
N GLN A 403 -2.27 -24.00 12.91
CA GLN A 403 -1.36 -24.11 11.76
C GLN A 403 0.12 -24.00 12.13
N GLN A 404 0.44 -23.38 13.28
CA GLN A 404 1.80 -23.37 13.84
C GLN A 404 2.11 -24.61 14.70
N ASP A 405 1.23 -25.62 14.73
CA ASP A 405 1.31 -26.81 15.60
C ASP A 405 1.20 -26.50 17.11
N HIS A 406 0.61 -25.36 17.49
CA HIS A 406 0.31 -24.99 18.88
C HIS A 406 -1.13 -25.42 19.27
N LEU A 407 -1.41 -26.73 19.19
CA LEU A 407 -2.78 -27.26 19.34
C LEU A 407 -3.40 -27.01 20.73
N ASP A 408 -2.60 -27.06 21.80
CA ASP A 408 -3.10 -26.82 23.17
C ASP A 408 -3.52 -25.35 23.35
N ASP A 409 -2.71 -24.42 22.84
CA ASP A 409 -3.03 -22.98 22.85
C ASP A 409 -4.25 -22.71 21.95
N ALA A 410 -4.31 -23.32 20.77
CA ALA A 410 -5.44 -23.21 19.85
C ALA A 410 -6.76 -23.67 20.50
N LEU A 411 -6.75 -24.81 21.19
CA LEU A 411 -7.90 -25.31 21.94
C LEU A 411 -8.29 -24.36 23.07
N SER A 412 -7.33 -23.85 23.85
CA SER A 412 -7.61 -22.89 24.92
C SER A 412 -8.29 -21.63 24.39
N ILE A 413 -7.84 -21.09 23.25
CA ILE A 413 -8.44 -19.90 22.63
C ILE A 413 -9.84 -20.22 22.07
N ALA A 414 -10.02 -21.39 21.46
CA ALA A 414 -11.34 -21.81 20.95
C ALA A 414 -12.37 -22.02 22.07
N VAL A 415 -11.95 -22.55 23.22
CA VAL A 415 -12.82 -22.67 24.41
C VAL A 415 -13.22 -21.30 24.93
N ARG A 416 -12.27 -20.35 25.07
CA ARG A 416 -12.60 -18.97 25.46
C ARG A 416 -13.57 -18.30 24.51
N GLY A 417 -13.37 -18.47 23.20
CA GLY A 417 -14.31 -17.98 22.19
C GLY A 417 -15.71 -18.58 22.34
N TYR A 418 -15.81 -19.87 22.69
CA TYR A 418 -17.09 -20.54 22.91
C TYR A 418 -17.79 -20.08 24.20
N GLU A 419 -17.03 -19.87 25.27
CA GLU A 419 -17.53 -19.31 26.54
C GLU A 419 -18.03 -17.88 26.36
N SER A 420 -17.31 -17.06 25.60
CA SER A 420 -17.72 -15.69 25.26
C SER A 420 -18.97 -15.68 24.37
N GLN A 421 -19.04 -16.57 23.37
CA GLN A 421 -20.08 -16.56 22.34
C GLN A 421 -20.64 -17.96 22.02
N PRO A 422 -21.44 -18.54 22.93
CA PRO A 422 -21.91 -19.93 22.81
C PRO A 422 -22.89 -20.15 21.65
N THR A 423 -23.59 -19.10 21.20
CA THR A 423 -24.56 -19.15 20.10
C THR A 423 -23.87 -19.26 18.73
N SER A 424 -22.62 -18.80 18.62
CA SER A 424 -21.88 -18.76 17.37
C SER A 424 -21.62 -20.15 16.79
N GLN A 425 -22.06 -20.36 15.55
CA GLN A 425 -21.84 -21.63 14.85
C GLN A 425 -20.38 -21.82 14.44
N SER A 426 -19.70 -20.75 14.01
CA SER A 426 -18.32 -20.80 13.51
C SER A 426 -17.35 -21.18 14.62
N VAL A 427 -17.50 -20.61 15.82
CA VAL A 427 -16.70 -20.94 17.00
C VAL A 427 -16.90 -22.39 17.42
N ARG A 428 -18.16 -22.86 17.49
CA ARG A 428 -18.49 -24.27 17.81
C ARG A 428 -17.89 -25.24 16.81
N GLU A 429 -17.98 -24.95 15.52
CA GLU A 429 -17.43 -25.81 14.48
C GLU A 429 -15.90 -25.87 14.55
N ASN A 430 -15.26 -24.72 14.78
CA ASN A 430 -13.82 -24.63 14.94
C ASN A 430 -13.32 -25.42 16.18
N LEU A 431 -13.99 -25.25 17.33
CA LEU A 431 -13.68 -26.03 18.54
C LEU A 431 -13.80 -27.54 18.29
N ARG A 432 -14.85 -27.99 17.60
CA ARG A 432 -15.02 -29.40 17.22
C ARG A 432 -13.91 -29.89 16.29
N LYS A 433 -13.47 -29.06 15.33
CA LYS A 433 -12.35 -29.40 14.43
C LYS A 433 -11.06 -29.59 15.24
N LEU A 434 -10.72 -28.66 16.12
CA LEU A 434 -9.52 -28.73 16.96
C LEU A 434 -9.54 -29.94 17.91
N GLN A 435 -10.71 -30.27 18.48
CA GLN A 435 -10.87 -31.47 19.31
C GLN A 435 -10.65 -32.78 18.56
N ARG A 436 -10.90 -32.82 17.24
CA ARG A 436 -10.58 -34.00 16.42
C ARG A 436 -9.08 -34.13 16.17
N PHE A 437 -8.38 -33.01 16.01
CA PHE A 437 -6.93 -33.00 15.78
C PHE A 437 -6.12 -33.34 17.04
N SER A 438 -6.63 -33.04 18.24
CA SER A 438 -5.91 -33.32 19.49
C SER A 438 -5.65 -34.80 19.75
N CYS A 439 -6.43 -35.69 19.13
CA CYS A 439 -6.23 -37.14 19.21
C CYS A 439 -4.98 -37.66 18.48
N GLY A 440 -4.31 -36.84 17.65
CA GLY A 440 -3.21 -37.27 16.76
C GLY A 440 -1.90 -36.49 16.93
N ARG A 441 -1.51 -36.14 18.17
CA ARG A 441 -0.35 -35.27 18.44
C ARG A 441 0.94 -35.72 17.73
N ILE A 442 1.53 -34.81 16.96
CA ILE A 442 2.93 -34.89 16.51
C ILE A 442 3.80 -34.48 17.71
N THR A 443 4.62 -35.39 18.21
CA THR A 443 5.18 -35.32 19.58
C THR A 443 6.49 -34.53 19.73
N THR A 444 7.07 -33.97 18.66
CA THR A 444 8.38 -33.34 18.74
C THR A 444 8.31 -31.82 18.55
N PRO A 445 8.67 -31.01 19.56
CA PRO A 445 8.78 -29.55 19.44
C PRO A 445 9.68 -29.09 18.28
N LEU A 446 10.68 -29.92 17.95
CA LEU A 446 11.63 -29.68 16.86
C LEU A 446 11.01 -29.78 15.46
N SER A 447 9.84 -30.40 15.33
CA SER A 447 9.14 -30.55 14.05
C SER A 447 8.03 -29.52 13.84
N ARG A 448 7.79 -28.65 14.83
CA ARG A 448 6.79 -27.59 14.72
C ARG A 448 7.15 -26.67 13.55
N ARG A 449 6.18 -26.37 12.68
CA ARG A 449 6.33 -25.59 11.43
C ARG A 449 7.07 -26.30 10.28
N SER A 450 7.43 -27.58 10.39
CA SER A 450 8.12 -28.27 9.28
C SER A 450 7.18 -28.73 8.17
N ILE A 451 5.87 -28.81 8.45
CA ILE A 451 4.87 -29.33 7.51
C ILE A 451 4.14 -28.16 6.86
N CYS A 452 4.26 -28.04 5.54
CA CYS A 452 3.48 -27.09 4.76
C CYS A 452 2.06 -27.63 4.56
N GLY A 453 1.13 -27.21 5.43
CA GLY A 453 -0.27 -27.64 5.40
C GLY A 453 -1.10 -26.99 4.29
N ASN A 454 -0.87 -25.69 4.06
CA ASN A 454 -1.74 -24.87 3.23
C ASN A 454 -1.42 -24.91 1.73
N ASN A 455 -2.47 -24.85 0.91
CA ASN A 455 -2.33 -24.81 -0.55
C ASN A 455 -1.60 -23.55 -1.03
N ALA A 456 -1.65 -22.41 -0.32
CA ALA A 456 -0.82 -21.26 -0.65
C ALA A 456 0.68 -21.58 -0.48
N GLU A 457 1.03 -22.32 0.58
CA GLU A 457 2.38 -22.84 0.79
C GLU A 457 2.74 -23.98 -0.17
N LYS A 458 1.78 -24.75 -0.67
CA LYS A 458 2.01 -25.81 -1.68
C LYS A 458 1.98 -25.31 -3.12
N ASN A 459 1.24 -24.26 -3.43
CA ASN A 459 1.32 -23.50 -4.69
C ASN A 459 2.59 -22.65 -4.72
N ARG A 460 3.24 -22.48 -3.57
CA ARG A 460 4.69 -22.21 -3.44
C ARG A 460 5.57 -23.37 -3.93
N HIS A 461 5.01 -24.54 -4.28
CA HIS A 461 5.69 -25.78 -4.67
C HIS A 461 5.08 -26.57 -5.87
N GLY A 462 3.99 -26.15 -6.52
CA GLY A 462 3.26 -26.99 -7.49
C GLY A 462 2.54 -26.31 -8.68
N VAL A 463 3.09 -26.58 -9.86
CA VAL A 463 2.58 -26.74 -11.25
C VAL A 463 1.77 -25.64 -12.00
N ASP A 464 0.75 -24.95 -11.48
CA ASP A 464 -0.11 -24.13 -12.38
C ASP A 464 -0.10 -22.60 -12.17
N SER A 465 0.59 -22.12 -11.14
CA SER A 465 1.04 -20.73 -11.03
C SER A 465 2.52 -20.79 -10.64
N VAL A 466 3.41 -20.00 -11.28
CA VAL A 466 4.86 -20.12 -11.04
C VAL A 466 5.12 -20.01 -9.54
N PRO A 467 5.51 -21.10 -8.86
CA PRO A 467 5.49 -21.12 -7.41
C PRO A 467 6.42 -20.06 -6.85
N PHE A 468 6.06 -19.37 -5.76
CA PHE A 468 6.95 -18.36 -5.16
C PHE A 468 8.33 -18.95 -4.81
N ARG A 469 8.44 -20.25 -4.48
CA ARG A 469 9.76 -20.90 -4.42
C ARG A 469 10.38 -21.16 -5.80
N LEU A 470 9.64 -21.50 -6.86
CA LEU A 470 10.23 -21.54 -8.20
C LEU A 470 10.71 -20.16 -8.69
N VAL A 471 10.05 -19.07 -8.28
CA VAL A 471 10.46 -17.69 -8.62
C VAL A 471 11.69 -17.26 -7.82
N HIS A 472 11.77 -17.61 -6.53
CA HIS A 472 12.77 -17.05 -5.60
C HIS A 472 13.73 -18.04 -4.94
N HIS A 473 13.59 -19.36 -5.13
CA HIS A 473 14.57 -20.32 -4.57
C HIS A 473 15.82 -20.45 -5.41
N SER A 474 16.86 -20.85 -4.68
CA SER A 474 18.05 -21.51 -5.19
C SER A 474 17.69 -22.67 -6.12
N ILE A 475 17.66 -22.40 -7.42
CA ILE A 475 17.65 -23.45 -8.44
C ILE A 475 19.07 -24.02 -8.47
N VAL A 476 19.20 -25.33 -8.70
CA VAL A 476 20.52 -25.96 -8.88
C VAL A 476 21.27 -25.20 -9.98
N ASN A 477 22.40 -24.58 -9.59
CA ASN A 477 23.28 -23.74 -10.41
C ASN A 477 22.85 -22.28 -10.70
N ARG A 478 21.70 -21.78 -10.22
CA ARG A 478 21.33 -20.35 -10.30
C ARG A 478 20.53 -19.86 -9.09
N SER A 479 20.79 -18.63 -8.66
CA SER A 479 20.10 -17.97 -7.52
C SER A 479 20.32 -18.66 -6.17
N ASN A 480 21.46 -19.34 -6.01
CA ASN A 480 21.84 -19.99 -4.75
C ASN A 480 22.83 -19.14 -3.95
N GLY A 481 23.04 -19.50 -2.67
CA GLY A 481 23.98 -18.82 -1.78
C GLY A 481 25.45 -18.86 -2.22
N TYR A 482 25.78 -19.59 -3.30
CA TYR A 482 27.12 -19.68 -3.86
C TYR A 482 27.31 -18.81 -5.12
N GLN A 483 26.23 -18.35 -5.76
CA GLN A 483 26.32 -17.60 -7.01
C GLN A 483 26.42 -16.09 -6.76
N TRP A 484 25.45 -15.55 -6.03
CA TRP A 484 25.38 -14.13 -5.67
C TRP A 484 24.85 -14.03 -4.24
N ILE A 485 25.62 -13.38 -3.36
CA ILE A 485 25.16 -13.06 -2.01
C ILE A 485 24.65 -11.63 -2.05
N PHE A 486 23.36 -11.44 -1.77
CA PHE A 486 22.77 -10.12 -1.66
C PHE A 486 23.17 -9.50 -0.32
N TRP A 487 24.10 -8.55 -0.36
CA TRP A 487 24.38 -7.66 0.76
C TRP A 487 23.54 -6.40 0.56
N ASN A 488 22.72 -6.04 1.54
CA ASN A 488 21.93 -4.81 1.51
C ASN A 488 22.88 -3.62 1.25
N HIS A 489 22.66 -2.92 0.13
CA HIS A 489 23.50 -1.83 -0.37
C HIS A 489 24.97 -2.19 -0.61
N PRO A 490 25.35 -2.73 -1.79
CA PRO A 490 26.76 -2.99 -2.12
C PRO A 490 27.64 -1.73 -2.13
N MET A 491 27.04 -0.54 -2.11
CA MET A 491 27.73 0.76 -2.04
C MET A 491 28.14 1.18 -0.61
N ASP A 492 27.62 0.55 0.44
CA ASP A 492 28.01 0.88 1.82
C ASP A 492 29.32 0.21 2.25
N LEU A 493 29.91 -0.63 1.38
CA LEU A 493 31.32 -1.00 1.44
C LEU A 493 32.18 0.18 0.96
N LYS A 494 32.16 1.29 1.71
CA LYS A 494 33.30 2.22 1.72
C LYS A 494 34.47 1.44 2.30
N TYR A 495 35.25 0.78 1.42
CA TYR A 495 36.61 0.43 1.74
C TYR A 495 37.28 1.71 2.25
N LYS A 496 37.52 1.80 3.57
CA LYS A 496 38.52 2.70 4.11
C LYS A 496 39.84 2.23 3.50
N TYR A 497 40.16 2.77 2.32
CA TYR A 497 41.48 2.68 1.76
C TYR A 497 42.37 3.45 2.72
N ASP A 498 43.09 2.74 3.58
CA ASP A 498 44.16 3.33 4.38
C ASP A 498 45.40 3.40 3.48
N PRO A 499 45.81 4.59 3.01
CA PRO A 499 46.97 4.72 2.13
C PRO A 499 48.31 4.46 2.85
N ARG A 500 48.33 4.08 4.14
CA ARG A 500 49.56 3.88 4.92
C ARG A 500 49.98 2.42 5.09
N GLY A 501 49.34 1.48 4.42
CA GLY A 501 49.68 0.05 4.47
C GLY A 501 50.40 -0.44 3.22
N PHE A 502 51.60 0.08 2.93
CA PHE A 502 52.60 -0.57 2.08
C PHE A 502 54.01 -0.22 2.57
#